data_AF-A0A2S2PUS6-F1
#
_entry.id   AF-A0A2S2PUS6-F1
#
_cell.length_a   1.000
_cell.length_b   1.000
_cell.length_c   1.000
_cell.angle_alpha   90.00
_cell.angle_beta   90.00
_cell.angle_gamma   90.00
#
_symmetry.space_group_name_H-M   'P 1'
#
loop_
_entity.id
_entity.type
_entity.pdbx_description
1 polymer ?
#
loop_
_entity_poly.entity_id
_entity_poly.type
_entity_poly.pdbx_seq_one_letter_code
_entity_poly.pdbx_strand_id
1 'polypeptide(L)'
;MEEKLVYTNMANNSKDLLVNDSSTTICHEFKKINFLPSTVNFVDGYENPVAWQKRFKVCGDQSKDVLFDNLDMKAITQGQYGIQHDTYPEFIKWKLFGYNIVICYEYIAEGKETKALNIISEIESILSSIGNNDPFLKSIRIALNHITFSMKGYLFQLCSIKNMVLEHFIMPNNMNNVNKAGLFGIQTLFFYEYGLPCAQIAKDSALKALSLNGTEAEWYFLMARVLTHWQRTCGNYFECSEQEIKASEMAVKLGNKDHHKLHLIHIYHRMSKNMNKNKNAKNQILEEALKLLIEVIDSTKDFLLLKNCLLSLSKISQNKEYNNDITIILEQLIDALEDSDNGYVHGAIGNYFLFNKKDYLKANFHLKKAYDVKSFGCSIDYIYTFFKINAKTAPVEQMLVDLLKNFTHPVHQEKLLSQIISYLILTKNDLISALKYIPTLLNIKNVTCVYSLMTHRTKFSNYNQEVNLLDVMSEKLSLALKNTTLSTDDQKKVTEVMNILEPYKLYVSNLMKNKEHIFGDKFTNDSKVKTVQYSNETGRNKDSWTHYNYKQAVNSVKNKEEGNWRTLKPDSTPKTTIFMRNNQTQIKKPWYGNQEKSYEFRKKI
;
A
#
# COMPACT_ATOMS: atom_id res chain seq x y z
N MET A 1 2.27 35.06 50.65
CA MET A 1 2.26 33.72 51.27
C MET A 1 2.95 32.79 50.27
N GLU A 2 4.26 32.75 50.05
CA GLU A 2 5.45 32.88 50.91
C GLU A 2 5.42 32.06 52.20
N GLU A 3 6.04 30.87 52.13
CA GLU A 3 6.83 30.20 53.18
C GLU A 3 7.78 29.22 52.45
N LYS A 4 9.00 29.64 52.11
CA LYS A 4 10.28 29.59 52.85
C LYS A 4 10.86 28.19 53.09
N LEU A 5 11.99 27.99 52.40
CA LEU A 5 13.04 27.00 52.67
C LEU A 5 13.53 27.06 54.12
N VAL A 6 13.88 25.89 54.66
CA VAL A 6 14.97 25.73 55.63
C VAL A 6 15.92 24.64 55.14
N TYR A 7 17.14 25.07 54.81
CA TYR A 7 18.33 24.25 54.66
C TYR A 7 18.89 23.93 56.05
N THR A 8 19.31 22.69 56.28
CA THR A 8 20.40 22.37 57.22
C THR A 8 21.31 21.31 56.63
N ASN A 9 22.61 21.55 56.80
CA ASN A 9 23.74 21.02 56.05
C ASN A 9 24.49 19.96 56.87
N MET A 10 25.21 19.08 56.15
CA MET A 10 26.36 18.26 56.60
C MET A 10 26.07 17.15 57.64
N ALA A 11 26.66 15.96 57.62
CA ALA A 11 27.97 15.53 57.12
C ALA A 11 28.02 14.01 56.77
N ASN A 12 29.02 13.64 55.96
CA ASN A 12 29.44 12.27 55.63
C ASN A 12 29.62 11.36 56.86
N ASN A 13 29.16 10.11 56.75
CA ASN A 13 30.03 8.95 56.98
C ASN A 13 29.48 7.71 56.27
N SER A 14 30.38 7.12 55.48
CA SER A 14 30.23 5.90 54.71
C SER A 14 30.05 4.68 55.60
N LYS A 15 29.14 3.79 55.21
CA LYS A 15 29.29 2.32 55.26
C LYS A 15 28.12 1.64 54.55
N ASP A 16 28.46 1.07 53.39
CA ASP A 16 27.98 -0.18 52.80
C ASP A 16 26.50 -0.56 52.96
N LEU A 17 25.75 -0.42 51.85
CA LEU A 17 24.67 -1.33 51.49
C LEU A 17 24.58 -1.37 49.95
N LEU A 18 25.17 -2.42 49.37
CA LEU A 18 25.12 -2.78 47.97
C LEU A 18 23.69 -3.13 47.55
N VAL A 19 23.11 -2.35 46.64
CA VAL A 19 21.90 -2.69 45.89
C VAL A 19 22.34 -3.54 44.69
N ASN A 20 22.03 -4.84 44.74
CA ASN A 20 22.27 -5.77 43.65
C ASN A 20 21.25 -5.55 42.53
N ASP A 21 21.74 -5.00 41.42
CA ASP A 21 21.03 -4.84 40.16
C ASP A 21 21.08 -6.16 39.37
N SER A 22 19.98 -6.93 39.40
CA SER A 22 19.91 -8.29 38.86
C SER A 22 19.63 -8.37 37.34
N SER A 23 19.86 -7.30 36.59
CA SER A 23 19.62 -7.25 35.13
C SER A 23 20.88 -7.40 34.26
N THR A 24 22.04 -7.72 34.85
CA THR A 24 23.33 -7.72 34.12
C THR A 24 24.10 -9.05 34.13
N THR A 25 23.51 -10.13 34.64
CA THR A 25 24.20 -11.43 34.77
C THR A 25 23.47 -12.60 34.08
N ILE A 26 22.85 -12.37 32.93
CA ILE A 26 22.37 -13.44 32.02
C ILE A 26 23.04 -13.36 30.63
N CYS A 27 24.10 -12.55 30.48
CA CYS A 27 24.75 -12.33 29.18
C CYS A 27 26.16 -12.93 29.01
N HIS A 28 26.67 -13.78 29.91
CA HIS A 28 28.05 -14.28 29.75
C HIS A 28 28.36 -15.78 29.94
N GLU A 29 27.39 -16.65 30.21
CA GLU A 29 27.62 -18.10 30.30
C GLU A 29 26.69 -18.95 29.40
N PHE A 30 26.72 -18.71 28.08
CA PHE A 30 26.16 -19.67 27.10
C PHE A 30 27.12 -20.00 25.95
N LYS A 31 28.43 -19.88 26.19
CA LYS A 31 29.47 -20.51 25.35
C LYS A 31 29.81 -21.89 25.90
N LYS A 32 28.94 -22.85 25.62
CA LYS A 32 29.18 -24.30 25.43
C LYS A 32 27.87 -25.02 25.70
N ILE A 33 27.32 -25.66 24.66
CA ILE A 33 26.85 -27.06 24.63
C ILE A 33 25.95 -27.27 23.41
N ASN A 34 26.46 -28.16 22.55
CA ASN A 34 25.83 -29.10 21.62
C ASN A 34 24.82 -28.63 20.56
N PHE A 35 25.32 -28.70 19.32
CA PHE A 35 24.55 -28.94 18.10
C PHE A 35 23.55 -30.08 18.32
N LEU A 36 22.25 -29.77 18.21
CA LEU A 36 21.25 -30.79 17.90
C LEU A 36 21.35 -31.15 16.41
N PRO A 37 21.02 -32.40 16.03
CA PRO A 37 21.10 -32.86 14.65
C PRO A 37 20.07 -32.13 13.79
N SER A 38 20.38 -32.01 12.49
CA SER A 38 19.53 -31.48 11.42
C SER A 38 18.11 -32.06 11.48
N THR A 39 17.22 -31.36 12.17
CA THR A 39 15.81 -31.70 12.38
C THR A 39 14.98 -30.67 11.65
N VAL A 40 13.90 -31.13 10.99
CA VAL A 40 12.95 -30.35 10.18
C VAL A 40 12.84 -28.91 10.67
N ASN A 41 13.21 -27.94 9.82
CA ASN A 41 13.13 -26.53 10.17
C ASN A 41 11.68 -26.21 10.52
N PHE A 42 11.42 -25.85 11.78
CA PHE A 42 10.10 -25.55 12.32
C PHE A 42 9.25 -24.71 11.36
N VAL A 43 9.89 -23.72 10.70
CA VAL A 43 9.26 -22.83 9.73
C VAL A 43 8.66 -23.56 8.52
N ASP A 44 9.34 -24.57 8.00
CA ASP A 44 9.03 -25.17 6.70
C ASP A 44 7.82 -26.12 6.78
N GLY A 45 7.41 -26.51 8.00
CA GLY A 45 6.22 -27.32 8.26
C GLY A 45 4.92 -26.52 8.45
N TYR A 46 4.99 -25.18 8.52
CA TYR A 46 3.83 -24.32 8.77
C TYR A 46 3.61 -23.33 7.62
N GLU A 47 2.35 -22.92 7.43
CA GLU A 47 2.03 -21.86 6.47
C GLU A 47 2.07 -20.53 7.22
N ASN A 48 3.06 -19.68 6.94
CA ASN A 48 3.23 -18.36 7.55
C ASN A 48 4.11 -17.45 6.67
N PRO A 49 4.13 -16.13 6.90
CA PRO A 49 4.95 -15.18 6.14
C PRO A 49 6.42 -15.57 5.97
N VAL A 50 7.07 -16.08 7.02
CA VAL A 50 8.49 -16.49 6.96
C VAL A 50 8.67 -17.69 6.04
N ALA A 51 7.80 -18.70 6.15
CA ALA A 51 7.83 -19.87 5.29
C ALA A 51 7.54 -19.54 3.82
N TRP A 52 6.57 -18.64 3.58
CA TRP A 52 6.24 -18.17 2.24
C TRP A 52 7.42 -17.44 1.60
N GLN A 53 8.07 -16.56 2.35
CA GLN A 53 9.22 -15.81 1.87
C GLN A 53 10.39 -16.71 1.48
N LYS A 54 10.69 -17.74 2.29
CA LYS A 54 11.66 -18.79 1.92
C LYS A 54 11.27 -19.54 0.64
N ARG A 55 9.99 -19.90 0.51
CA ARG A 55 9.45 -20.69 -0.62
C ARG A 55 9.53 -19.93 -1.93
N PHE A 56 9.14 -18.66 -1.92
CA PHE A 56 9.06 -17.83 -3.12
C PHE A 56 10.31 -16.98 -3.39
N LYS A 57 11.27 -16.95 -2.44
CA LYS A 57 12.54 -16.22 -2.53
C LYS A 57 12.35 -14.73 -2.86
N VAL A 58 11.33 -14.11 -2.27
CA VAL A 58 11.04 -12.69 -2.51
C VAL A 58 11.93 -11.84 -1.59
N CYS A 59 13.16 -11.55 -2.02
CA CYS A 59 13.94 -10.48 -1.41
C CYS A 59 14.65 -9.67 -2.49
N GLY A 60 14.26 -8.39 -2.59
CA GLY A 60 15.06 -7.30 -3.15
C GLY A 60 15.05 -6.12 -2.18
N ASP A 61 15.76 -5.04 -2.48
CA ASP A 61 15.95 -3.82 -1.67
C ASP A 61 14.65 -3.06 -1.23
N GLN A 62 13.47 -3.65 -1.39
CA GLN A 62 12.14 -3.03 -1.20
C GLN A 62 11.58 -3.15 0.22
N SER A 63 12.23 -3.88 1.14
CA SER A 63 11.69 -4.15 2.49
C SER A 63 11.40 -2.89 3.32
N LYS A 64 12.24 -1.85 3.18
CA LYS A 64 12.10 -0.60 3.96
C LYS A 64 10.85 0.21 3.60
N ASP A 65 10.48 0.24 2.32
CA ASP A 65 9.28 0.96 1.87
C ASP A 65 8.02 0.21 2.32
N VAL A 66 8.01 -1.12 2.22
CA VAL A 66 6.87 -1.97 2.61
C VAL A 66 6.54 -1.81 4.10
N LEU A 67 7.55 -1.86 4.97
CA LEU A 67 7.35 -1.67 6.41
C LEU A 67 6.77 -0.27 6.71
N PHE A 68 7.31 0.78 6.09
CA PHE A 68 6.82 2.13 6.29
C PHE A 68 5.37 2.28 5.82
N ASP A 69 5.05 1.85 4.60
CA ASP A 69 3.72 1.99 4.02
C ASP A 69 2.67 1.27 4.87
N ASN A 70 2.98 0.08 5.39
CA ASN A 70 2.06 -0.66 6.27
C ASN A 70 1.91 0.00 7.64
N LEU A 71 2.97 0.55 8.22
CA LEU A 71 2.90 1.32 9.47
C LEU A 71 2.06 2.59 9.30
N ASP A 72 2.26 3.34 8.22
CA ASP A 72 1.50 4.54 7.90
C ASP A 72 0.03 4.21 7.66
N MET A 73 -0.27 3.21 6.83
CA MET A 73 -1.64 2.79 6.56
C MET A 73 -2.36 2.24 7.80
N LYS A 74 -1.65 1.55 8.69
CA LYS A 74 -2.15 1.14 10.00
C LYS A 74 -2.46 2.35 10.89
N ALA A 75 -1.52 3.28 11.04
CA ALA A 75 -1.68 4.48 11.85
C ALA A 75 -2.82 5.36 11.34
N ILE A 76 -2.96 5.52 10.02
CA ILE A 76 -4.08 6.21 9.39
C ILE A 76 -5.39 5.50 9.71
N THR A 77 -5.44 4.17 9.61
CA THR A 77 -6.66 3.40 9.89
C THR A 77 -7.05 3.53 11.37
N GLN A 78 -6.11 3.41 12.30
CA GLN A 78 -6.35 3.59 13.73
C GLN A 78 -6.71 5.04 14.09
N GLY A 79 -6.03 6.03 13.50
CA GLY A 79 -6.39 7.45 13.67
C GLY A 79 -7.81 7.76 13.19
N GLN A 80 -8.36 6.97 12.28
CA GLN A 80 -9.71 7.15 11.75
C GLN A 80 -10.81 6.42 12.52
N TYR A 81 -10.52 5.25 13.12
CA TYR A 81 -11.51 4.44 13.86
C TYR A 81 -11.30 4.42 15.38
N GLY A 82 -10.24 5.07 15.89
CA GLY A 82 -9.80 4.94 17.27
C GLY A 82 -8.86 3.75 17.48
N ILE A 83 -8.62 3.38 18.74
CA ILE A 83 -7.75 2.26 19.14
C ILE A 83 -8.57 1.07 19.67
N GLN A 84 -9.87 1.25 19.92
CA GLN A 84 -10.74 0.23 20.51
C GLN A 84 -11.18 -0.79 19.46
N HIS A 85 -10.51 -1.95 19.44
CA HIS A 85 -10.72 -2.99 18.43
C HIS A 85 -12.13 -3.61 18.41
N ASP A 86 -12.85 -3.59 19.53
CA ASP A 86 -14.19 -4.21 19.66
C ASP A 86 -15.26 -3.49 18.85
N THR A 87 -15.07 -2.20 18.57
CA THR A 87 -16.04 -1.38 17.81
C THR A 87 -15.75 -1.35 16.31
N TYR A 88 -14.68 -2.00 15.85
CA TYR A 88 -14.32 -1.98 14.44
C TYR A 88 -15.29 -2.81 13.59
N PRO A 89 -15.68 -2.30 12.41
CA PRO A 89 -16.31 -3.12 11.39
C PRO A 89 -15.43 -4.31 11.00
N GLU A 90 -16.04 -5.43 10.60
CA GLU A 90 -15.36 -6.66 10.19
C GLU A 90 -14.23 -6.39 9.17
N PHE A 91 -14.50 -5.57 8.15
CA PHE A 91 -13.53 -5.25 7.09
C PHE A 91 -12.31 -4.46 7.60
N ILE A 92 -12.46 -3.69 8.69
CA ILE A 92 -11.36 -2.97 9.33
C ILE A 92 -10.50 -3.91 10.16
N LYS A 93 -11.12 -4.83 10.90
CA LYS A 93 -10.38 -5.91 11.60
C LYS A 93 -9.56 -6.73 10.60
N TRP A 94 -10.17 -7.10 9.47
CA TRP A 94 -9.49 -7.82 8.38
C TRP A 94 -8.30 -7.04 7.79
N LYS A 95 -8.49 -5.76 7.51
CA LYS A 95 -7.45 -4.88 6.97
C LYS A 95 -6.27 -4.70 7.94
N LEU A 96 -6.56 -4.46 9.22
CA LEU A 96 -5.54 -4.32 10.26
C LEU A 96 -4.77 -5.62 10.52
N PHE A 97 -5.46 -6.76 10.44
CA PHE A 97 -4.79 -8.07 10.46
C PHE A 97 -3.77 -8.19 9.32
N GLY A 98 -4.15 -7.82 8.09
CA GLY A 98 -3.27 -7.80 6.92
C GLY A 98 -2.03 -6.91 7.10
N TYR A 99 -2.19 -5.70 7.62
CA TYR A 99 -1.04 -4.82 7.90
C TYR A 99 -0.13 -5.40 8.98
N ASN A 100 -0.70 -5.90 10.07
CA ASN A 100 0.09 -6.41 11.19
C ASN A 100 0.89 -7.66 10.83
N ILE A 101 0.40 -8.55 9.96
CA ILE A 101 1.21 -9.72 9.53
C ILE A 101 2.44 -9.29 8.70
N VAL A 102 2.31 -8.25 7.86
CA VAL A 102 3.42 -7.72 7.06
C VAL A 102 4.42 -7.02 7.98
N ILE A 103 3.96 -6.11 8.84
CA ILE A 103 4.81 -5.39 9.80
C ILE A 103 5.55 -6.37 10.71
N CYS A 104 4.85 -7.40 11.22
CA CYS A 104 5.46 -8.39 12.09
C CYS A 104 6.56 -9.18 11.35
N TYR A 105 6.31 -9.59 10.10
CA TYR A 105 7.33 -10.25 9.30
C TYR A 105 8.54 -9.34 9.04
N GLU A 106 8.32 -8.08 8.68
CA GLU A 106 9.42 -7.14 8.43
C GLU A 106 10.27 -6.92 9.69
N TYR A 107 9.65 -6.79 10.87
CA TYR A 107 10.41 -6.74 12.13
C TYR A 107 11.17 -8.03 12.45
N ILE A 108 10.62 -9.21 12.11
CA ILE A 108 11.34 -10.47 12.22
C ILE A 108 12.56 -10.47 11.27
N ALA A 109 12.38 -10.06 10.02
CA ALA A 109 13.44 -10.00 9.02
C ALA A 109 14.55 -9.00 9.38
N GLU A 110 14.21 -7.91 10.07
CA GLU A 110 15.16 -6.92 10.59
C GLU A 110 15.83 -7.32 11.92
N GLY A 111 15.47 -8.45 12.52
CA GLY A 111 15.97 -8.85 13.85
C GLY A 111 15.52 -7.91 14.97
N LYS A 112 14.28 -7.40 14.89
CA LYS A 112 13.65 -6.53 15.90
C LYS A 112 12.57 -7.31 16.67
N GLU A 113 12.99 -8.31 17.43
CA GLU A 113 12.10 -9.31 18.04
C GLU A 113 11.06 -8.69 18.99
N THR A 114 11.47 -7.75 19.85
CA THR A 114 10.55 -7.08 20.78
C THR A 114 9.43 -6.33 20.04
N LYS A 115 9.75 -5.69 18.91
CA LYS A 115 8.74 -5.00 18.10
C LYS A 115 7.80 -5.98 17.42
N ALA A 116 8.32 -7.10 16.90
CA ALA A 116 7.51 -8.16 16.33
C ALA A 116 6.54 -8.76 17.38
N LEU A 117 6.99 -8.98 18.62
CA LEU A 117 6.14 -9.47 19.72
C LEU A 117 5.00 -8.50 20.06
N ASN A 118 5.27 -7.20 20.07
CA ASN A 118 4.23 -6.20 20.29
C ASN A 118 3.16 -6.28 19.20
N ILE A 119 3.57 -6.41 17.93
CA ILE A 119 2.62 -6.55 16.81
C ILE A 119 1.82 -7.85 16.91
N ILE A 120 2.42 -8.97 17.33
CA ILE A 120 1.69 -10.22 17.58
C ILE A 120 0.62 -10.01 18.66
N SER A 121 0.93 -9.28 19.73
CA SER A 121 -0.03 -8.98 20.79
C SER A 121 -1.21 -8.16 20.27
N GLU A 122 -0.97 -7.23 19.35
CA GLU A 122 -2.02 -6.49 18.65
C GLU A 122 -2.86 -7.39 17.73
N ILE A 123 -2.25 -8.34 17.02
CA ILE A 123 -2.98 -9.34 16.23
C ILE A 123 -3.88 -10.17 17.14
N GLU A 124 -3.36 -10.67 18.27
CA GLU A 124 -4.12 -11.45 19.25
C GLU A 124 -5.31 -10.66 19.82
N SER A 125 -5.15 -9.35 20.03
CA SER A 125 -6.24 -8.44 20.42
C SER A 125 -7.34 -8.37 19.33
N ILE A 126 -6.97 -8.22 18.06
CA ILE A 126 -7.92 -8.26 16.93
C ILE A 126 -8.64 -9.61 16.87
N LEU A 127 -7.94 -10.73 17.07
CA LEU A 127 -8.56 -12.05 17.03
C LEU A 127 -9.51 -12.31 18.19
N SER A 128 -9.23 -11.71 19.35
CA SER A 128 -10.08 -11.79 20.53
C SER A 128 -11.37 -10.98 20.36
N SER A 129 -11.33 -9.88 19.60
CA SER A 129 -12.50 -9.03 19.33
C SER A 129 -13.43 -9.54 18.22
N ILE A 130 -13.11 -10.67 17.56
CA ILE A 130 -13.97 -11.28 16.52
C ILE A 130 -15.27 -11.79 17.16
N GLY A 131 -16.35 -11.06 16.93
CA GLY A 131 -17.68 -11.24 17.53
C GLY A 131 -18.69 -11.88 16.58
N ASN A 132 -19.94 -12.07 17.02
CA ASN A 132 -21.02 -12.67 16.20
C ASN A 132 -21.34 -11.88 14.93
N ASN A 133 -21.01 -10.59 14.91
CA ASN A 133 -21.23 -9.70 13.78
C ASN A 133 -20.09 -9.77 12.74
N ASP A 134 -19.08 -10.64 12.94
CA ASP A 134 -17.95 -10.84 12.04
C ASP A 134 -18.01 -12.25 11.38
N PRO A 135 -19.04 -12.57 10.58
CA PRO A 135 -19.28 -13.93 10.08
C PRO A 135 -18.15 -14.46 9.18
N PHE A 136 -17.56 -13.61 8.33
CA PHE A 136 -16.44 -14.00 7.47
C PHE A 136 -15.21 -14.31 8.32
N LEU A 137 -14.79 -13.41 9.21
CA LEU A 137 -13.60 -13.62 10.04
C LEU A 137 -13.75 -14.83 10.97
N LYS A 138 -14.97 -15.07 11.47
CA LYS A 138 -15.30 -16.28 12.23
C LYS A 138 -15.12 -17.55 11.42
N SER A 139 -15.57 -17.55 10.16
CA SER A 139 -15.49 -18.73 9.29
C SER A 139 -14.05 -19.18 9.03
N ILE A 140 -13.09 -18.24 9.03
CA ILE A 140 -11.65 -18.48 8.81
C ILE A 140 -10.79 -18.39 10.08
N ARG A 141 -11.40 -18.43 11.27
CA ARG A 141 -10.69 -18.21 12.55
C ARG A 141 -9.51 -19.16 12.77
N ILE A 142 -9.62 -20.41 12.32
CA ILE A 142 -8.53 -21.40 12.46
C ILE A 142 -7.33 -20.97 11.60
N ALA A 143 -7.55 -20.45 10.39
CA ALA A 143 -6.49 -19.93 9.54
C ALA A 143 -5.81 -18.71 10.18
N LEU A 144 -6.60 -17.75 10.71
CA LEU A 144 -6.07 -16.57 11.38
C LEU A 144 -5.21 -16.93 12.60
N ASN A 145 -5.69 -17.84 13.44
CA ASN A 145 -4.95 -18.38 14.58
C ASN A 145 -3.66 -19.08 14.14
N HIS A 146 -3.72 -19.90 13.07
CA HIS A 146 -2.55 -20.60 12.55
C HIS A 146 -1.43 -19.65 12.15
N ILE A 147 -1.74 -18.60 11.37
CA ILE A 147 -0.75 -17.59 10.96
C ILE A 147 -0.14 -16.92 12.18
N THR A 148 -0.98 -16.46 13.12
CA THR A 148 -0.54 -15.73 14.31
C THR A 148 0.37 -16.59 15.20
N PHE A 149 -0.06 -17.80 15.52
CA PHE A 149 0.68 -18.70 16.40
C PHE A 149 1.93 -19.31 15.77
N SER A 150 1.94 -19.55 14.45
CA SER A 150 3.15 -20.03 13.77
C SER A 150 4.21 -18.93 13.70
N MET A 151 3.84 -17.67 13.46
CA MET A 151 4.75 -16.52 13.56
C MET A 151 5.28 -16.33 14.98
N LYS A 152 4.41 -16.41 15.99
CA LYS A 152 4.79 -16.33 17.41
C LYS A 152 5.73 -17.46 17.80
N GLY A 153 5.43 -18.68 17.40
CA GLY A 153 6.28 -19.85 17.64
C GLY A 153 7.66 -19.71 16.99
N TYR A 154 7.73 -19.19 15.77
CA TYR A 154 9.01 -18.92 15.11
C TYR A 154 9.84 -17.88 15.86
N LEU A 155 9.21 -16.80 16.30
CA LEU A 155 9.87 -15.75 17.06
C LEU A 155 10.39 -16.26 18.41
N PHE A 156 9.61 -17.09 19.09
CA PHE A 156 10.03 -17.72 20.35
C PHE A 156 11.21 -18.68 20.15
N GLN A 157 11.22 -19.42 19.04
CA GLN A 157 12.35 -20.25 18.67
C GLN A 157 13.62 -19.41 18.45
N LEU A 158 13.52 -18.27 17.73
CA LEU A 158 14.64 -17.33 17.58
C LEU A 158 15.15 -16.83 18.92
N CYS A 159 14.25 -16.56 19.87
CA CYS A 159 14.58 -16.12 21.23
C CYS A 159 14.96 -17.27 22.19
N SER A 160 15.07 -18.53 21.72
CA SER A 160 15.37 -19.71 22.55
C SER A 160 14.42 -19.93 23.75
N ILE A 161 13.14 -19.53 23.61
CA ILE A 161 12.11 -19.73 24.64
C ILE A 161 11.57 -21.18 24.51
N LYS A 162 11.89 -22.04 25.49
CA LYS A 162 11.69 -23.50 25.40
C LYS A 162 10.32 -24.04 25.84
N ASN A 163 9.54 -23.27 26.61
CA ASN A 163 8.26 -23.73 27.16
C ASN A 163 7.11 -23.01 26.46
N MET A 164 6.50 -23.66 25.47
CA MET A 164 5.30 -23.11 24.85
C MET A 164 4.27 -24.19 24.55
N VAL A 165 3.07 -24.02 25.11
CA VAL A 165 1.88 -24.73 24.67
C VAL A 165 1.15 -23.79 23.71
N LEU A 166 1.18 -24.11 22.42
CA LEU A 166 0.32 -23.47 21.43
C LEU A 166 -1.05 -24.16 21.49
N GLU A 167 -1.85 -23.80 22.49
CA GLU A 167 -3.22 -24.31 22.59
C GLU A 167 -4.01 -23.97 21.31
N HIS A 168 -4.83 -24.91 20.84
CA HIS A 168 -5.70 -24.72 19.66
C HIS A 168 -4.99 -24.58 18.29
N PHE A 169 -3.72 -24.98 18.18
CA PHE A 169 -3.02 -25.00 16.90
C PHE A 169 -3.45 -26.15 15.98
N ILE A 170 -3.97 -25.84 14.79
CA ILE A 170 -4.40 -26.83 13.79
C ILE A 170 -3.47 -26.77 12.58
N MET A 171 -2.97 -27.94 12.14
CA MET A 171 -2.11 -28.04 10.95
C MET A 171 -2.91 -27.77 9.67
N PRO A 172 -2.31 -27.16 8.62
CA PRO A 172 -2.99 -26.83 7.37
C PRO A 172 -3.67 -28.05 6.72
N ASN A 173 -3.03 -29.22 6.78
CA ASN A 173 -3.58 -30.46 6.22
C ASN A 173 -4.92 -30.87 6.87
N ASN A 174 -5.09 -30.54 8.15
CA ASN A 174 -6.27 -30.88 8.95
C ASN A 174 -7.35 -29.79 8.91
N MET A 175 -7.10 -28.66 8.25
CA MET A 175 -8.10 -27.61 8.07
C MET A 175 -9.16 -28.01 7.03
N ASN A 176 -10.39 -27.57 7.24
CA ASN A 176 -11.45 -27.65 6.23
C ASN A 176 -11.16 -26.70 5.05
N ASN A 177 -11.90 -26.83 3.95
CA ASN A 177 -11.67 -26.02 2.74
C ASN A 177 -11.82 -24.52 2.99
N VAL A 178 -12.73 -24.10 3.88
CA VAL A 178 -12.92 -22.69 4.25
C VAL A 178 -11.66 -22.10 4.87
N ASN A 179 -11.06 -22.79 5.85
CA ASN A 179 -9.84 -22.33 6.50
C ASN A 179 -8.61 -22.50 5.59
N LYS A 180 -8.56 -23.52 4.74
CA LYS A 180 -7.52 -23.62 3.70
C LYS A 180 -7.61 -22.44 2.74
N ALA A 181 -8.82 -22.05 2.31
CA ALA A 181 -9.03 -20.84 1.53
C ALA A 181 -8.59 -19.59 2.31
N GLY A 182 -8.89 -19.54 3.61
CA GLY A 182 -8.40 -18.52 4.54
C GLY A 182 -6.88 -18.35 4.52
N LEU A 183 -6.11 -19.43 4.58
CA LEU A 183 -4.64 -19.37 4.49
C LEU A 183 -4.17 -18.73 3.17
N PHE A 184 -4.75 -19.14 2.04
CA PHE A 184 -4.42 -18.56 0.74
C PHE A 184 -4.88 -17.09 0.61
N GLY A 185 -6.01 -16.73 1.20
CA GLY A 185 -6.48 -15.34 1.27
C GLY A 185 -5.54 -14.44 2.07
N ILE A 186 -5.04 -14.93 3.21
CA ILE A 186 -4.02 -14.23 4.01
C ILE A 186 -2.70 -14.13 3.24
N GLN A 187 -2.30 -15.18 2.53
CA GLN A 187 -1.13 -15.17 1.65
C GLN A 187 -1.27 -14.15 0.51
N THR A 188 -2.46 -14.01 -0.07
CA THR A 188 -2.76 -12.95 -1.05
C THR A 188 -2.56 -11.57 -0.44
N LEU A 189 -3.11 -11.30 0.76
CA LEU A 189 -2.92 -10.01 1.44
C LEU A 189 -1.44 -9.72 1.67
N PHE A 190 -0.71 -10.69 2.21
CA PHE A 190 0.70 -10.53 2.51
C PHE A 190 1.50 -10.16 1.26
N PHE A 191 1.37 -10.94 0.17
CA PHE A 191 2.12 -10.69 -1.07
C PHE A 191 1.64 -9.46 -1.85
N TYR A 192 0.37 -9.07 -1.70
CA TYR A 192 -0.16 -7.85 -2.30
C TYR A 192 0.60 -6.60 -1.82
N GLU A 193 0.99 -6.55 -0.53
CA GLU A 193 1.70 -5.40 0.04
C GLU A 193 3.16 -5.25 -0.46
N TYR A 194 3.74 -6.29 -1.06
CA TYR A 194 5.06 -6.20 -1.73
C TYR A 194 4.97 -5.72 -3.19
N GLY A 195 3.79 -5.34 -3.65
CA GLY A 195 3.59 -4.73 -4.96
C GLY A 195 3.93 -5.66 -6.13
N LEU A 196 4.47 -5.07 -7.20
CA LEU A 196 4.60 -5.73 -8.49
C LEU A 196 5.42 -7.04 -8.48
N PRO A 197 6.59 -7.13 -7.81
CA PRO A 197 7.37 -8.37 -7.80
C PRO A 197 6.61 -9.59 -7.26
N CYS A 198 5.59 -9.36 -6.44
CA CYS A 198 4.78 -10.38 -5.80
C CYS A 198 3.37 -10.51 -6.37
N ALA A 199 3.00 -9.66 -7.34
CA ALA A 199 1.63 -9.59 -7.83
C ALA A 199 1.14 -10.92 -8.44
N GLN A 200 2.04 -11.70 -9.05
CA GLN A 200 1.70 -13.02 -9.60
C GLN A 200 1.41 -14.03 -8.49
N ILE A 201 2.23 -14.03 -7.44
CA ILE A 201 2.04 -14.90 -6.27
C ILE A 201 0.73 -14.55 -5.57
N ALA A 202 0.45 -13.25 -5.40
CA ALA A 202 -0.80 -12.77 -4.80
C ALA A 202 -2.03 -13.22 -5.61
N LYS A 203 -1.94 -13.14 -6.95
CA LYS A 203 -2.99 -13.60 -7.88
C LYS A 203 -3.22 -15.10 -7.80
N ASP A 204 -2.15 -15.90 -7.84
CA ASP A 204 -2.23 -17.36 -7.79
C ASP A 204 -2.79 -17.84 -6.45
N SER A 205 -2.42 -17.17 -5.36
CA SER A 205 -2.99 -17.41 -4.02
C SER A 205 -4.49 -17.07 -4.00
N ALA A 206 -4.92 -15.98 -4.63
CA ALA A 206 -6.33 -15.60 -4.69
C ALA A 206 -7.15 -16.61 -5.49
N LEU A 207 -6.62 -17.07 -6.63
CA LEU A 207 -7.21 -18.17 -7.42
C LEU A 207 -7.34 -19.45 -6.60
N LYS A 208 -6.33 -19.76 -5.79
CA LYS A 208 -6.37 -20.96 -4.96
C LYS A 208 -7.43 -20.85 -3.87
N ALA A 209 -7.58 -19.69 -3.22
CA ALA A 209 -8.67 -19.42 -2.27
C ALA A 209 -10.05 -19.61 -2.92
N LEU A 210 -10.25 -19.04 -4.11
CA LEU A 210 -11.48 -19.19 -4.90
C LEU A 210 -11.76 -20.66 -5.28
N SER A 211 -10.73 -21.43 -5.64
CA SER A 211 -10.89 -22.84 -5.98
C SER A 211 -11.35 -23.71 -4.80
N LEU A 212 -11.05 -23.28 -3.57
CA LEU A 212 -11.37 -24.00 -2.33
C LEU A 212 -12.71 -23.54 -1.74
N ASN A 213 -13.05 -22.26 -1.88
CA ASN A 213 -14.29 -21.68 -1.39
C ASN A 213 -14.80 -20.57 -2.32
N GLY A 214 -15.39 -20.96 -3.46
CA GLY A 214 -15.90 -20.02 -4.47
C GLY A 214 -17.21 -19.30 -4.09
N THR A 215 -17.73 -19.49 -2.88
CA THR A 215 -18.94 -18.79 -2.40
C THR A 215 -18.63 -17.60 -1.50
N GLU A 216 -17.38 -17.43 -1.08
CA GLU A 216 -16.96 -16.32 -0.23
C GLU A 216 -16.62 -15.08 -1.08
N ALA A 217 -17.32 -13.97 -0.79
CA ALA A 217 -17.20 -12.72 -1.53
C ALA A 217 -15.83 -12.07 -1.36
N GLU A 218 -15.20 -12.21 -0.18
CA GLU A 218 -13.90 -11.60 0.11
C GLU A 218 -12.81 -12.10 -0.85
N TRP A 219 -12.84 -13.37 -1.28
CA TRP A 219 -11.84 -13.90 -2.22
C TRP A 219 -11.94 -13.29 -3.61
N TYR A 220 -13.15 -13.02 -4.07
CA TYR A 220 -13.38 -12.27 -5.31
C TYR A 220 -12.92 -10.82 -5.18
N PHE A 221 -13.17 -10.19 -4.03
CA PHE A 221 -12.72 -8.83 -3.75
C PHE A 221 -11.19 -8.73 -3.74
N LEU A 222 -10.49 -9.64 -3.06
CA LEU A 222 -9.02 -9.69 -3.07
C LEU A 222 -8.47 -9.90 -4.48
N MET A 223 -9.06 -10.81 -5.25
CA MET A 223 -8.68 -11.03 -6.64
C MET A 223 -8.83 -9.74 -7.48
N ALA A 224 -9.96 -9.05 -7.38
CA ALA A 224 -10.20 -7.79 -8.07
C ALA A 224 -9.18 -6.72 -7.67
N ARG A 225 -8.83 -6.63 -6.37
CA ARG A 225 -7.80 -5.71 -5.87
C ARG A 225 -6.41 -6.00 -6.43
N VAL A 226 -6.00 -7.28 -6.45
CA VAL A 226 -4.71 -7.69 -7.01
C VAL A 226 -4.62 -7.33 -8.49
N LEU A 227 -5.66 -7.64 -9.28
CA LEU A 227 -5.70 -7.33 -10.70
C LEU A 227 -5.74 -5.82 -10.96
N THR A 228 -6.49 -5.07 -10.15
CA THR A 228 -6.51 -3.60 -10.18
C THR A 228 -5.10 -3.03 -9.98
N HIS A 229 -4.38 -3.52 -8.97
CA HIS A 229 -3.02 -3.06 -8.68
C HIS A 229 -2.05 -3.41 -9.81
N TRP A 230 -2.09 -4.66 -10.29
CA TRP A 230 -1.29 -5.09 -11.43
C TRP A 230 -1.50 -4.18 -12.65
N GLN A 231 -2.75 -3.95 -13.04
CA GLN A 231 -3.08 -3.17 -14.22
C GLN A 231 -2.67 -1.70 -14.09
N ARG A 232 -2.77 -1.13 -12.89
CA ARG A 232 -2.35 0.26 -12.63
C ARG A 232 -0.84 0.44 -12.64
N THR A 233 -0.08 -0.62 -12.33
CA THR A 233 1.38 -0.56 -12.25
C THR A 233 2.05 -0.93 -13.58
N CYS A 234 1.54 -1.95 -14.29
CA CYS A 234 2.15 -2.47 -15.52
C CYS A 234 1.41 -2.13 -16.81
N GLY A 235 0.14 -1.73 -16.70
CA GLY A 235 -0.74 -1.52 -17.85
C GLY A 235 -1.16 -0.07 -18.00
N ASN A 236 -2.13 0.16 -18.88
CA ASN A 236 -2.80 1.46 -18.93
C ASN A 236 -3.63 1.63 -17.65
N TYR A 237 -3.38 2.72 -16.92
CA TYR A 237 -4.07 3.09 -15.67
C TYR A 237 -5.61 3.02 -15.77
N PHE A 238 -6.18 3.39 -16.91
CA PHE A 238 -7.62 3.43 -17.13
C PHE A 238 -8.20 2.12 -17.68
N GLU A 239 -7.36 1.18 -18.10
CA GLU A 239 -7.79 -0.11 -18.62
C GLU A 239 -8.16 -1.05 -17.47
N CYS A 240 -9.18 -1.88 -17.70
CA CYS A 240 -9.66 -2.86 -16.74
C CYS A 240 -9.82 -4.20 -17.45
N SER A 241 -9.25 -5.26 -16.87
CA SER A 241 -9.35 -6.58 -17.48
C SER A 241 -10.73 -7.20 -17.25
N GLU A 242 -11.18 -8.07 -18.16
CA GLU A 242 -12.46 -8.78 -17.98
C GLU A 242 -12.48 -9.60 -16.68
N GLN A 243 -11.32 -10.16 -16.29
CA GLN A 243 -11.18 -10.92 -15.05
C GLN A 243 -11.35 -10.03 -13.80
N GLU A 244 -10.78 -8.81 -13.82
CA GLU A 244 -10.93 -7.81 -12.74
C GLU A 244 -12.38 -7.40 -12.56
N ILE A 245 -13.07 -7.09 -13.67
CA ILE A 245 -14.48 -6.67 -13.66
C ILE A 245 -15.35 -7.80 -13.11
N LYS A 246 -15.25 -9.01 -13.68
CA LYS A 246 -16.04 -10.17 -13.23
C LYS A 246 -15.80 -10.50 -11.76
N ALA A 247 -14.55 -10.42 -11.29
CA ALA A 247 -14.25 -10.65 -9.89
C ALA A 247 -14.93 -9.60 -9.00
N SER A 248 -14.84 -8.31 -9.36
CA SER A 248 -15.47 -7.26 -8.57
C SER A 248 -17.01 -7.35 -8.57
N GLU A 249 -17.63 -7.68 -9.70
CA GLU A 249 -19.08 -7.89 -9.81
C GLU A 249 -19.53 -9.09 -8.97
N MET A 250 -18.78 -10.20 -8.99
CA MET A 250 -19.06 -11.36 -8.14
C MET A 250 -18.91 -11.05 -6.65
N ALA A 251 -17.94 -10.23 -6.26
CA ALA A 251 -17.77 -9.79 -4.87
C ALA A 251 -18.99 -8.99 -4.37
N VAL A 252 -19.55 -8.12 -5.22
CA VAL A 252 -20.78 -7.38 -4.91
C VAL A 252 -21.99 -8.31 -4.89
N LYS A 253 -22.13 -9.19 -5.89
CA LYS A 253 -23.24 -10.13 -6.01
C LYS A 253 -23.35 -11.09 -4.81
N LEU A 254 -22.22 -11.61 -4.32
CA LEU A 254 -22.19 -12.59 -3.24
C LEU A 254 -22.24 -11.94 -1.84
N GLY A 255 -21.52 -10.83 -1.66
CA GLY A 255 -21.32 -10.22 -0.34
C GLY A 255 -22.23 -9.03 -0.07
N ASN A 256 -22.62 -8.29 -1.11
CA ASN A 256 -23.35 -7.01 -1.03
C ASN A 256 -22.78 -6.02 0.01
N LYS A 257 -21.46 -6.06 0.26
CA LYS A 257 -20.79 -5.19 1.23
C LYS A 257 -20.45 -3.84 0.60
N ASP A 258 -20.59 -2.75 1.36
CA ASP A 258 -20.38 -1.38 0.86
C ASP A 258 -18.99 -1.14 0.27
N HIS A 259 -17.95 -1.68 0.91
CA HIS A 259 -16.57 -1.55 0.42
C HIS A 259 -16.32 -2.36 -0.87
N HIS A 260 -17.08 -3.44 -1.13
CA HIS A 260 -17.04 -4.14 -2.41
C HIS A 260 -17.69 -3.28 -3.51
N LYS A 261 -18.86 -2.68 -3.23
CA LYS A 261 -19.54 -1.77 -4.15
C LYS A 261 -18.66 -0.59 -4.52
N LEU A 262 -18.03 0.04 -3.52
CA LEU A 262 -17.11 1.15 -3.71
C LEU A 262 -15.92 0.78 -4.61
N HIS A 263 -15.39 -0.44 -4.49
CA HIS A 263 -14.34 -0.91 -5.40
C HIS A 263 -14.84 -1.11 -6.83
N LEU A 264 -16.03 -1.68 -7.02
CA LEU A 264 -16.66 -1.82 -8.33
C LEU A 264 -16.93 -0.46 -8.98
N ILE A 265 -17.42 0.51 -8.22
CA ILE A 265 -17.63 1.90 -8.67
C ILE A 265 -16.33 2.51 -9.20
N HIS A 266 -15.20 2.29 -8.51
CA HIS A 266 -13.91 2.75 -8.99
C HIS A 266 -13.49 2.10 -10.31
N ILE A 267 -13.78 0.81 -10.51
CA ILE A 267 -13.53 0.10 -11.77
C ILE A 267 -14.40 0.67 -12.89
N TYR A 268 -15.72 0.82 -12.67
CA TYR A 268 -16.64 1.42 -13.64
C TYR A 268 -16.22 2.84 -14.03
N HIS A 269 -15.83 3.67 -13.07
CA HIS A 269 -15.30 4.99 -13.37
C HIS A 269 -14.01 4.94 -14.21
N ARG A 270 -13.08 4.01 -13.94
CA ARG A 270 -11.86 3.84 -14.77
C ARG A 270 -12.22 3.41 -16.19
N MET A 271 -13.08 2.40 -16.34
CA MET A 271 -13.57 1.94 -17.64
C MET A 271 -14.17 3.09 -18.45
N SER A 272 -14.97 3.95 -17.82
CA SER A 272 -15.60 5.10 -18.47
C SER A 272 -14.60 6.07 -19.13
N LYS A 273 -13.37 6.18 -18.60
CA LYS A 273 -12.32 7.06 -19.15
C LYS A 273 -11.69 6.51 -20.43
N ASN A 274 -11.77 5.19 -20.63
CA ASN A 274 -11.31 4.54 -21.86
C ASN A 274 -12.40 4.46 -22.95
N MET A 275 -13.67 4.68 -22.60
CA MET A 275 -14.80 4.56 -23.53
C MET A 275 -15.12 5.84 -24.31
N ASN A 276 -14.10 6.63 -24.66
CA ASN A 276 -14.26 7.96 -25.26
C ASN A 276 -15.01 7.97 -26.62
N LYS A 277 -15.02 6.85 -27.35
CA LYS A 277 -15.68 6.73 -28.66
C LYS A 277 -17.14 6.23 -28.57
N ASN A 278 -17.54 5.58 -27.47
CA ASN A 278 -18.87 5.02 -27.28
C ASN A 278 -19.54 5.68 -26.08
N LYS A 279 -20.19 6.83 -26.32
CA LYS A 279 -20.86 7.60 -25.27
C LYS A 279 -21.97 6.81 -24.57
N ASN A 280 -22.75 6.02 -25.31
CA ASN A 280 -23.85 5.25 -24.74
C ASN A 280 -23.34 4.21 -23.73
N ALA A 281 -22.31 3.42 -24.10
CA ALA A 281 -21.73 2.44 -23.19
C ALA A 281 -21.06 3.10 -21.98
N LYS A 282 -20.40 4.24 -22.18
CA LYS A 282 -19.82 5.04 -21.10
C LYS A 282 -20.89 5.48 -20.10
N ASN A 283 -22.02 5.99 -20.59
CA ASN A 283 -23.10 6.51 -19.78
C ASN A 283 -23.81 5.41 -18.99
N GLN A 284 -24.07 4.26 -19.62
CA GLN A 284 -24.62 3.08 -18.94
C GLN A 284 -23.75 2.65 -17.74
N ILE A 285 -22.43 2.57 -17.92
CA ILE A 285 -21.51 2.17 -16.84
C ILE A 285 -21.45 3.23 -15.73
N LEU A 286 -21.51 4.51 -16.08
CA LEU A 286 -21.55 5.59 -15.08
C LEU A 286 -22.87 5.65 -14.31
N GLU A 287 -23.99 5.32 -14.95
CA GLU A 287 -25.30 5.19 -14.31
C GLU A 287 -25.32 4.03 -13.32
N GLU A 288 -24.79 2.86 -13.69
CA GLU A 288 -24.65 1.74 -12.77
C GLU A 288 -23.72 2.07 -11.59
N ALA A 289 -22.61 2.78 -11.86
CA ALA A 289 -21.74 3.27 -10.80
C ALA A 289 -22.46 4.25 -9.85
N LEU A 290 -23.30 5.14 -10.38
CA LEU A 290 -24.06 6.10 -9.59
C LEU A 290 -25.12 5.42 -8.72
N LYS A 291 -25.85 4.43 -9.26
CA LYS A 291 -26.82 3.63 -8.50
C LYS A 291 -26.17 2.96 -7.30
N LEU A 292 -25.07 2.22 -7.53
CA LEU A 292 -24.31 1.57 -6.47
C LEU A 292 -23.78 2.58 -5.43
N LEU A 293 -23.40 3.77 -5.88
CA LEU A 293 -22.87 4.80 -5.00
C LEU A 293 -23.95 5.36 -4.08
N ILE A 294 -25.14 5.63 -4.60
CA ILE A 294 -26.30 6.07 -3.81
C ILE A 294 -26.66 4.99 -2.79
N GLU A 295 -26.71 3.72 -3.21
CA GLU A 295 -26.94 2.61 -2.27
C GLU A 295 -25.94 2.58 -1.11
N VAL A 296 -24.65 2.87 -1.36
CA VAL A 296 -23.62 2.92 -0.30
C VAL A 296 -23.82 4.13 0.60
N ILE A 297 -24.16 5.30 0.03
CA ILE A 297 -24.44 6.52 0.81
C ILE A 297 -25.62 6.29 1.76
N ASP A 298 -26.67 5.63 1.28
CA ASP A 298 -27.88 5.38 2.06
C ASP A 298 -27.71 4.25 3.10
N SER A 299 -26.86 3.26 2.82
CA SER A 299 -26.67 2.09 3.70
C SER A 299 -25.70 2.36 4.86
N THR A 300 -24.79 3.32 4.73
CA THR A 300 -23.66 3.45 5.63
C THR A 300 -23.68 4.75 6.44
N LYS A 301 -23.31 4.66 7.72
CA LYS A 301 -23.00 5.82 8.58
C LYS A 301 -21.50 5.99 8.79
N ASP A 302 -20.71 5.17 8.11
CA ASP A 302 -19.26 5.21 8.21
C ASP A 302 -18.72 6.41 7.43
N PHE A 303 -18.24 7.42 8.17
CA PHE A 303 -17.73 8.65 7.59
C PHE A 303 -16.57 8.43 6.60
N LEU A 304 -15.83 7.32 6.68
CA LEU A 304 -14.75 7.04 5.74
C LEU A 304 -15.25 6.42 4.45
N LEU A 305 -16.25 5.55 4.52
CA LEU A 305 -16.93 5.07 3.32
C LEU A 305 -17.64 6.24 2.63
N LEU A 306 -18.35 7.08 3.38
CA LEU A 306 -18.98 8.31 2.87
C LEU A 306 -17.96 9.27 2.26
N LYS A 307 -16.80 9.49 2.90
CA LYS A 307 -15.69 10.27 2.33
C LYS A 307 -15.22 9.69 0.98
N ASN A 308 -15.07 8.37 0.88
CA ASN A 308 -14.66 7.76 -0.38
C ASN A 308 -15.78 7.85 -1.44
N CYS A 309 -17.05 7.87 -1.01
CA CYS A 309 -18.18 8.14 -1.90
C CYS A 309 -18.12 9.57 -2.43
N LEU A 310 -17.83 10.56 -1.57
CA LEU A 310 -17.61 11.95 -1.97
C LEU A 310 -16.52 12.07 -3.04
N LEU A 311 -15.37 11.40 -2.84
CA LEU A 311 -14.28 11.39 -3.83
C LEU A 311 -14.69 10.75 -5.16
N SER A 312 -15.47 9.68 -5.13
CA SER A 312 -15.98 9.02 -6.34
C SER A 312 -16.99 9.89 -7.07
N LEU A 313 -17.98 10.43 -6.36
CA LEU A 313 -19.01 11.29 -6.90
C LEU A 313 -18.40 12.57 -7.50
N SER A 314 -17.40 13.15 -6.82
CA SER A 314 -16.65 14.30 -7.31
C SER A 314 -16.00 14.01 -8.66
N LYS A 315 -15.41 12.82 -8.85
CA LYS A 315 -14.81 12.44 -10.15
C LYS A 315 -15.86 12.20 -11.23
N ILE A 316 -17.00 11.59 -10.88
CA ILE A 316 -18.10 11.34 -11.82
C ILE A 316 -18.72 12.68 -12.26
N SER A 317 -18.93 13.63 -11.35
CA SER A 317 -19.53 14.95 -11.62
C SER A 317 -18.75 15.79 -12.65
N GLN A 318 -17.47 15.51 -12.86
CA GLN A 318 -16.67 16.16 -13.91
C GLN A 318 -17.14 15.79 -15.32
N ASN A 319 -18.00 14.77 -15.48
CA ASN A 319 -18.67 14.48 -16.73
C ASN A 319 -19.89 15.41 -16.89
N LYS A 320 -19.81 16.30 -17.90
CA LYS A 320 -20.82 17.35 -18.16
C LYS A 320 -22.26 16.85 -18.29
N GLU A 321 -22.45 15.58 -18.64
CA GLU A 321 -23.76 14.98 -18.90
C GLU A 321 -24.56 14.67 -17.62
N TYR A 322 -23.92 14.69 -16.43
CA TYR A 322 -24.54 14.31 -15.15
C TYR A 322 -24.54 15.43 -14.09
N ASN A 323 -24.33 16.68 -14.49
CA ASN A 323 -23.86 17.72 -13.55
C ASN A 323 -24.91 18.15 -12.51
N ASN A 324 -26.20 18.21 -12.84
CA ASN A 324 -27.20 18.84 -11.97
C ASN A 324 -27.62 17.94 -10.80
N ASP A 325 -28.07 16.71 -11.06
CA ASP A 325 -28.55 15.81 -10.00
C ASP A 325 -27.42 15.36 -9.05
N ILE A 326 -26.22 15.15 -9.60
CA ILE A 326 -25.04 14.80 -8.80
C ILE A 326 -24.62 15.95 -7.87
N THR A 327 -24.80 17.20 -8.28
CA THR A 327 -24.43 18.35 -7.43
C THR A 327 -25.25 18.38 -6.14
N ILE A 328 -26.55 18.05 -6.20
CA ILE A 328 -27.41 17.98 -5.02
C ILE A 328 -26.93 16.89 -4.06
N ILE A 329 -26.63 15.69 -4.58
CA ILE A 329 -26.14 14.57 -3.76
C ILE A 329 -24.79 14.92 -3.12
N LEU A 330 -23.91 15.61 -3.86
CA LEU A 330 -22.62 16.08 -3.32
C LEU A 330 -22.80 17.05 -2.16
N GLU A 331 -23.72 18.01 -2.29
CA GLU A 331 -23.98 19.02 -1.26
C GLU A 331 -24.57 18.36 0.00
N GLN A 332 -25.57 17.48 -0.15
CA GLN A 332 -26.13 16.71 0.97
C GLN A 332 -25.06 15.84 1.68
N LEU A 333 -24.19 15.20 0.91
CA LEU A 333 -23.11 14.38 1.46
C LEU A 333 -22.06 15.23 2.19
N ILE A 334 -21.77 16.44 1.68
CA ILE A 334 -20.87 17.37 2.36
C ILE A 334 -21.48 17.84 3.67
N ASP A 335 -22.75 18.24 3.68
CA ASP A 335 -23.46 18.68 4.89
C ASP A 335 -23.43 17.58 5.96
N ALA A 336 -23.64 16.32 5.57
CA ALA A 336 -23.57 15.17 6.48
C ALA A 336 -22.14 14.88 7.00
N LEU A 337 -21.11 15.34 6.30
CA LEU A 337 -19.70 15.09 6.63
C LEU A 337 -19.02 16.29 7.31
N GLU A 338 -19.60 17.49 7.22
CA GLU A 338 -18.95 18.73 7.62
C GLU A 338 -18.73 18.83 9.14
N ASP A 339 -19.61 18.21 9.93
CA ASP A 339 -19.50 18.16 11.40
C ASP A 339 -18.53 17.09 11.90
N SER A 340 -17.86 16.35 11.01
CA SER A 340 -16.89 15.32 11.40
C SER A 340 -15.60 15.93 11.97
N ASP A 341 -15.15 15.46 13.13
CA ASP A 341 -13.82 15.80 13.69
C ASP A 341 -12.66 15.13 12.92
N ASN A 342 -12.95 14.33 11.89
CA ASN A 342 -11.94 13.58 11.16
C ASN A 342 -11.28 14.43 10.06
N GLY A 343 -10.01 14.80 10.26
CA GLY A 343 -9.27 15.60 9.28
C GLY A 343 -9.14 14.97 7.89
N TYR A 344 -9.25 13.64 7.73
CA TYR A 344 -9.28 13.01 6.40
C TYR A 344 -10.60 13.22 5.67
N VAL A 345 -11.72 13.33 6.41
CA VAL A 345 -13.03 13.69 5.85
C VAL A 345 -12.96 15.11 5.30
N HIS A 346 -12.45 16.05 6.12
CA HIS A 346 -12.20 17.41 5.68
C HIS A 346 -11.22 17.50 4.50
N GLY A 347 -10.21 16.62 4.43
CA GLY A 347 -9.35 16.51 3.25
C GLY A 347 -10.12 16.22 1.95
N ALA A 348 -11.15 15.37 2.00
CA ALA A 348 -11.99 15.08 0.83
C ALA A 348 -12.93 16.24 0.46
N ILE A 349 -13.55 16.88 1.46
CA ILE A 349 -14.38 18.08 1.26
C ILE A 349 -13.54 19.21 0.66
N GLY A 350 -12.34 19.44 1.20
CA GLY A 350 -11.39 20.43 0.69
C GLY A 350 -10.99 20.16 -0.76
N ASN A 351 -10.73 18.89 -1.11
CA ASN A 351 -10.42 18.49 -2.48
C ASN A 351 -11.61 18.72 -3.44
N TYR A 352 -12.84 18.49 -2.99
CA TYR A 352 -14.03 18.81 -3.78
C TYR A 352 -14.09 20.31 -4.09
N PHE A 353 -13.97 21.17 -3.08
CA PHE A 353 -13.98 22.62 -3.31
C PHE A 353 -12.81 23.08 -4.18
N LEU A 354 -11.63 22.46 -4.03
CA LEU A 354 -10.44 22.77 -4.82
C LEU A 354 -10.61 22.41 -6.31
N PHE A 355 -10.97 21.16 -6.61
CA PHE A 355 -10.92 20.64 -7.98
C PHE A 355 -12.24 20.76 -8.74
N ASN A 356 -13.38 20.73 -8.04
CA ASN A 356 -14.70 20.75 -8.67
C ASN A 356 -15.31 22.15 -8.71
N LYS A 357 -15.36 22.83 -7.55
CA LYS A 357 -15.97 24.18 -7.45
C LYS A 357 -14.96 25.30 -7.70
N LYS A 358 -13.66 25.04 -7.55
CA LYS A 358 -12.57 26.04 -7.57
C LYS A 358 -12.76 27.16 -6.54
N ASP A 359 -13.40 26.83 -5.41
CA ASP A 359 -13.57 27.73 -4.27
C ASP A 359 -12.36 27.57 -3.35
N TYR A 360 -11.35 28.41 -3.56
CA TYR A 360 -10.10 28.31 -2.81
C TYR A 360 -10.27 28.63 -1.32
N LEU A 361 -11.23 29.49 -0.94
CA LEU A 361 -11.44 29.87 0.46
C LEU A 361 -12.04 28.70 1.25
N LYS A 362 -13.12 28.09 0.74
CA LYS A 362 -13.70 26.88 1.37
C LYS A 362 -12.73 25.70 1.33
N ALA A 363 -12.03 25.52 0.21
CA ALA A 363 -11.01 24.48 0.11
C ALA A 363 -9.92 24.67 1.18
N ASN A 364 -9.41 25.90 1.35
CA ASN A 364 -8.36 26.18 2.33
C ASN A 364 -8.82 25.91 3.77
N PHE A 365 -10.07 26.27 4.13
CA PHE A 365 -10.64 25.98 5.44
C PHE A 365 -10.63 24.49 5.79
N HIS A 366 -11.16 23.62 4.91
CA HIS A 366 -11.18 22.19 5.19
C HIS A 366 -9.79 21.54 5.05
N LEU A 367 -8.97 21.97 4.09
CA LEU A 367 -7.61 21.46 3.94
C LEU A 367 -6.72 21.83 5.13
N LYS A 368 -6.99 22.95 5.81
CA LYS A 368 -6.31 23.30 7.06
C LYS A 368 -6.58 22.28 8.17
N LYS A 369 -7.83 21.87 8.36
CA LYS A 369 -8.18 20.80 9.31
C LYS A 369 -7.46 19.48 8.98
N ALA A 370 -7.32 19.15 7.69
CA ALA A 370 -6.57 17.99 7.24
C ALA A 370 -5.04 18.13 7.45
N TYR A 371 -4.51 19.34 7.28
CA TYR A 371 -3.12 19.68 7.56
C TYR A 371 -2.79 19.52 9.05
N ASP A 372 -3.70 19.91 9.95
CA ASP A 372 -3.50 19.85 11.40
C ASP A 372 -3.37 18.40 11.92
N VAL A 373 -4.03 17.45 11.26
CA VAL A 373 -3.85 16.00 11.52
C VAL A 373 -2.72 15.37 10.71
N LYS A 374 -1.85 16.19 10.09
CA LYS A 374 -0.68 15.76 9.31
C LYS A 374 -1.03 14.85 8.13
N SER A 375 -2.14 15.11 7.43
CA SER A 375 -2.45 14.42 6.18
C SER A 375 -1.50 14.90 5.06
N PHE A 376 -0.56 14.05 4.62
CA PHE A 376 0.52 14.46 3.70
C PHE A 376 0.04 15.18 2.43
N GLY A 377 -0.82 14.52 1.64
CA GLY A 377 -1.32 15.09 0.38
C GLY A 377 -2.12 16.39 0.60
N CYS A 378 -3.03 16.38 1.57
CA CYS A 378 -3.85 17.53 1.90
C CYS A 378 -3.01 18.69 2.46
N SER A 379 -1.88 18.41 3.10
CA SER A 379 -0.97 19.44 3.62
C SER A 379 -0.34 20.25 2.48
N ILE A 380 0.02 19.59 1.39
CA ILE A 380 0.53 20.26 0.19
C ILE A 380 -0.60 21.05 -0.48
N ASP A 381 -1.81 20.49 -0.55
CA ASP A 381 -2.98 21.17 -1.13
C ASP A 381 -3.43 22.39 -0.30
N TYR A 382 -3.27 22.35 1.02
CA TYR A 382 -3.48 23.51 1.90
C TYR A 382 -2.51 24.65 1.55
N ILE A 383 -1.22 24.35 1.40
CA ILE A 383 -0.22 25.37 1.01
C ILE A 383 -0.54 25.91 -0.40
N TYR A 384 -0.96 25.03 -1.31
CA TYR A 384 -1.38 25.43 -2.66
C TYR A 384 -2.58 26.37 -2.67
N THR A 385 -3.63 26.06 -1.91
CA THR A 385 -4.79 26.95 -1.79
C THR A 385 -4.44 28.27 -1.13
N PHE A 386 -3.59 28.25 -0.09
CA PHE A 386 -3.08 29.47 0.54
C PHE A 386 -2.30 30.33 -0.45
N PHE A 387 -1.45 29.72 -1.28
CA PHE A 387 -0.76 30.39 -2.38
C PHE A 387 -1.72 30.97 -3.42
N LYS A 388 -2.79 30.27 -3.79
CA LYS A 388 -3.78 30.78 -4.74
C LYS A 388 -4.57 31.97 -4.20
N ILE A 389 -4.86 31.99 -2.90
CA ILE A 389 -5.51 33.13 -2.23
C ILE A 389 -4.54 34.32 -2.11
N ASN A 390 -3.28 34.06 -1.76
CA ASN A 390 -2.28 35.06 -1.39
C ASN A 390 -0.99 34.97 -2.22
N ALA A 391 -1.09 34.97 -3.55
CA ALA A 391 0.03 34.63 -4.45
C ALA A 391 1.30 35.48 -4.26
N LYS A 392 1.17 36.74 -3.82
CA LYS A 392 2.30 37.65 -3.61
C LYS A 392 2.99 37.47 -2.25
N THR A 393 2.24 37.07 -1.23
CA THR A 393 2.69 37.10 0.17
C THR A 393 2.83 35.72 0.80
N ALA A 394 2.33 34.66 0.16
CA ALA A 394 2.38 33.31 0.69
C ALA A 394 3.84 32.82 0.88
N PRO A 395 4.24 32.41 2.10
CA PRO A 395 5.58 31.92 2.38
C PRO A 395 5.71 30.43 2.02
N VAL A 396 5.46 30.09 0.75
CA VAL A 396 5.35 28.69 0.26
C VAL A 396 6.59 27.86 0.58
N GLU A 397 7.79 28.40 0.36
CA GLU A 397 9.05 27.70 0.67
C GLU A 397 9.10 27.32 2.15
N GLN A 398 8.91 28.30 3.05
CA GLN A 398 8.97 28.08 4.49
C GLN A 398 7.93 27.05 4.95
N MET A 399 6.70 27.15 4.46
CA MET A 399 5.64 26.19 4.80
C MET A 399 5.98 24.76 4.35
N LEU A 400 6.56 24.58 3.15
CA LEU A 400 6.99 23.27 2.67
C LEU A 400 8.22 22.76 3.45
N VAL A 401 9.14 23.63 3.82
CA VAL A 401 10.31 23.29 4.64
C VAL A 401 9.88 22.82 6.04
N ASP A 402 8.87 23.45 6.64
CA ASP A 402 8.33 22.99 7.92
C ASP A 402 7.67 21.61 7.82
N LEU A 403 7.10 21.25 6.66
CA LEU A 403 6.61 19.89 6.42
C LEU A 403 7.73 18.85 6.36
N LEU A 404 8.96 19.20 5.96
CA LEU A 404 10.09 18.26 5.97
C LEU A 404 10.41 17.77 7.39
N LYS A 405 10.13 18.57 8.43
CA LYS A 405 10.30 18.16 9.84
C LYS A 405 9.27 17.11 10.27
N ASN A 406 8.07 17.20 9.71
CA ASN A 406 6.94 16.34 10.07
C ASN A 406 6.92 15.03 9.28
N PHE A 407 7.37 15.04 8.02
CA PHE A 407 7.27 13.90 7.11
C PHE A 407 8.64 13.35 6.73
N THR A 408 9.33 12.70 7.67
CA THR A 408 10.73 12.27 7.53
C THR A 408 10.98 11.11 6.56
N HIS A 409 9.94 10.46 6.05
CA HIS A 409 10.10 9.32 5.14
C HIS A 409 10.69 9.76 3.78
N PRO A 410 11.65 9.00 3.19
CA PRO A 410 12.30 9.38 1.93
C PRO A 410 11.35 9.72 0.78
N VAL A 411 10.24 8.98 0.64
CA VAL A 411 9.23 9.25 -0.41
C VAL A 411 8.51 10.58 -0.19
N HIS A 412 8.23 10.95 1.07
CA HIS A 412 7.62 12.23 1.39
C HIS A 412 8.63 13.38 1.28
N GLN A 413 9.86 13.16 1.74
CA GLN A 413 10.97 14.09 1.61
C GLN A 413 11.25 14.42 0.14
N GLU A 414 11.33 13.41 -0.74
CA GLU A 414 11.49 13.62 -2.19
C GLU A 414 10.40 14.54 -2.72
N LYS A 415 9.12 14.18 -2.53
CA LYS A 415 8.00 14.97 -3.05
C LYS A 415 8.01 16.42 -2.55
N LEU A 416 8.32 16.64 -1.28
CA LEU A 416 8.40 17.99 -0.71
C LEU A 416 9.58 18.78 -1.29
N LEU A 417 10.77 18.19 -1.33
CA LEU A 417 11.97 18.81 -1.90
C LEU A 417 11.77 19.13 -3.39
N SER A 418 11.18 18.23 -4.17
CA SER A 418 10.84 18.43 -5.58
C SER A 418 9.85 19.60 -5.75
N GLN A 419 8.83 19.72 -4.89
CA GLN A 419 7.93 20.89 -4.92
C GLN A 419 8.65 22.19 -4.52
N ILE A 420 9.51 22.19 -3.50
CA ILE A 420 10.32 23.35 -3.09
C ILE A 420 11.21 23.83 -4.24
N ILE A 421 12.01 22.92 -4.81
CA ILE A 421 12.96 23.22 -5.88
C ILE A 421 12.21 23.72 -7.13
N SER A 422 11.14 23.03 -7.52
CA SER A 422 10.34 23.46 -8.68
C SER A 422 9.67 24.82 -8.45
N TYR A 423 9.19 25.12 -7.24
CA TYR A 423 8.65 26.44 -6.92
C TYR A 423 9.72 27.54 -7.02
N LEU A 424 10.89 27.33 -6.41
CA LEU A 424 11.99 28.30 -6.43
C LEU A 424 12.49 28.56 -7.86
N ILE A 425 12.73 27.51 -8.63
CA ILE A 425 13.26 27.62 -9.99
C ILE A 425 12.20 28.13 -10.99
N LEU A 426 11.01 27.55 -11.01
CA LEU A 426 10.03 27.79 -12.07
C LEU A 426 9.05 28.92 -11.75
N THR A 427 8.84 29.23 -10.47
CA THR A 427 7.86 30.25 -10.05
C THR A 427 8.55 31.53 -9.55
N LYS A 428 9.62 31.40 -8.77
CA LYS A 428 10.40 32.55 -8.27
C LYS A 428 11.59 32.93 -9.16
N ASN A 429 12.01 32.04 -10.05
CA ASN A 429 13.26 32.17 -10.82
C ASN A 429 14.48 32.43 -9.91
N ASP A 430 14.48 31.81 -8.73
CA ASP A 430 15.54 31.92 -7.72
C ASP A 430 16.29 30.59 -7.61
N LEU A 431 17.32 30.45 -8.44
CA LEU A 431 18.18 29.28 -8.42
C LEU A 431 19.00 29.21 -7.12
N ILE A 432 19.47 30.33 -6.59
CA ILE A 432 20.41 30.38 -5.46
C ILE A 432 19.76 29.80 -4.21
N SER A 433 18.51 30.16 -3.93
CA SER A 433 17.75 29.55 -2.84
C SER A 433 17.50 28.06 -3.08
N ALA A 434 17.28 27.64 -4.33
CA ALA A 434 17.07 26.24 -4.67
C ALA A 434 18.31 25.37 -4.40
N LEU A 435 19.53 25.90 -4.58
CA LEU A 435 20.80 25.17 -4.38
C LEU A 435 20.90 24.54 -2.98
N LYS A 436 20.25 25.13 -1.96
CA LYS A 436 20.21 24.60 -0.59
C LYS A 436 19.56 23.22 -0.51
N TYR A 437 18.58 22.93 -1.37
CA TYR A 437 17.72 21.75 -1.28
C TYR A 437 18.13 20.64 -2.25
N ILE A 438 18.77 20.99 -3.37
CA ILE A 438 19.14 20.05 -4.43
C ILE A 438 20.04 18.91 -3.92
N PRO A 439 21.12 19.15 -3.15
CA PRO A 439 21.97 18.06 -2.65
C PRO A 439 21.20 17.02 -1.82
N THR A 440 20.29 17.49 -0.95
CA THR A 440 19.46 16.60 -0.12
C THR A 440 18.53 15.75 -0.98
N LEU A 441 17.92 16.35 -2.01
CA LEU A 441 17.07 15.62 -2.95
C LEU A 441 17.86 14.53 -3.69
N LEU A 442 19.02 14.88 -4.24
CA LEU A 442 19.86 13.96 -5.02
C LEU A 442 20.51 12.85 -4.16
N ASN A 443 20.49 12.97 -2.84
CA ASN A 443 20.89 11.88 -1.94
C ASN A 443 19.83 10.77 -1.86
N ILE A 444 18.58 11.03 -2.30
CA ILE A 444 17.50 10.03 -2.34
C ILE A 444 17.63 9.20 -3.62
N LYS A 445 18.10 7.95 -3.46
CA LYS A 445 18.36 7.01 -4.58
C LYS A 445 17.28 5.93 -4.74
N ASN A 446 16.11 6.09 -4.14
CA ASN A 446 15.00 5.17 -4.31
C ASN A 446 14.49 5.21 -5.76
N VAL A 447 14.24 4.04 -6.38
CA VAL A 447 13.86 3.94 -7.80
C VAL A 447 12.56 4.69 -8.11
N THR A 448 11.56 4.61 -7.24
CA THR A 448 10.28 5.30 -7.39
C THR A 448 10.45 6.81 -7.27
N CYS A 449 11.33 7.25 -6.38
CA CYS A 449 11.71 8.67 -6.21
C CYS A 449 12.41 9.21 -7.46
N VAL A 450 13.34 8.44 -8.05
CA VAL A 450 13.99 8.81 -9.32
C VAL A 450 12.97 8.98 -10.44
N TYR A 451 12.02 8.05 -10.57
CA TYR A 451 10.96 8.14 -11.57
C TYR A 451 10.05 9.36 -11.34
N SER A 452 9.72 9.66 -10.08
CA SER A 452 8.95 10.84 -9.67
C SER A 452 9.63 12.14 -10.13
N LEU A 453 10.96 12.23 -10.03
CA LEU A 453 11.72 13.39 -10.51
C LEU A 453 11.65 13.61 -12.02
N MET A 454 11.63 12.53 -12.79
CA MET A 454 11.54 12.59 -14.25
C MET A 454 10.13 12.93 -14.76
N THR A 455 9.12 12.68 -13.93
CA THR A 455 7.69 12.89 -14.26
C THR A 455 7.04 13.91 -13.33
N HIS A 456 7.83 14.84 -12.80
CA HIS A 456 7.42 15.75 -11.74
C HIS A 456 6.28 16.66 -12.20
N ARG A 457 5.20 16.70 -11.41
CA ARG A 457 4.10 17.64 -11.63
C ARG A 457 4.25 18.84 -10.72
N THR A 458 4.50 20.00 -11.31
CA THR A 458 4.61 21.24 -10.55
C THR A 458 3.24 21.67 -10.03
N LYS A 459 3.13 21.96 -8.72
CA LYS A 459 1.88 22.49 -8.15
C LYS A 459 1.82 24.01 -8.16
N PHE A 460 2.94 24.67 -7.88
CA PHE A 460 2.96 26.11 -7.63
C PHE A 460 3.28 26.96 -8.86
N SER A 461 3.47 26.32 -10.02
CA SER A 461 3.75 27.01 -11.28
C SER A 461 2.50 27.10 -12.17
N ASN A 462 2.56 27.92 -13.21
CA ASN A 462 1.50 27.97 -14.25
C ASN A 462 1.62 26.81 -15.27
N TYR A 463 2.66 25.98 -15.17
CA TYR A 463 2.86 24.83 -16.04
C TYR A 463 2.01 23.65 -15.56
N ASN A 464 1.01 23.29 -16.35
CA ASN A 464 0.14 22.13 -16.08
C ASN A 464 0.68 20.80 -16.62
N GLN A 465 1.93 20.78 -17.11
CA GLN A 465 2.56 19.60 -17.71
C GLN A 465 3.58 18.96 -16.76
N GLU A 466 3.78 17.66 -16.93
CA GLU A 466 4.88 16.92 -16.29
C GLU A 466 6.21 17.45 -16.84
N VAL A 467 7.17 17.67 -15.94
CA VAL A 467 8.51 18.13 -16.27
C VAL A 467 9.53 17.14 -15.74
N ASN A 468 10.59 16.91 -16.51
CA ASN A 468 11.77 16.25 -15.98
C ASN A 468 12.54 17.26 -15.12
N LEU A 469 12.40 17.18 -13.80
CA LEU A 469 13.01 18.12 -12.87
C LEU A 469 14.55 18.04 -12.91
N LEU A 470 15.12 16.88 -13.26
CA LEU A 470 16.57 16.73 -13.44
C LEU A 470 17.07 17.55 -14.63
N ASP A 471 16.32 17.57 -15.73
CA ASP A 471 16.69 18.36 -16.92
C ASP A 471 16.53 19.85 -16.63
N VAL A 472 15.45 20.25 -15.95
CA VAL A 472 15.23 21.63 -15.52
C VAL A 472 16.38 22.13 -14.64
N MET A 473 16.81 21.33 -13.65
CA MET A 473 17.96 21.67 -12.80
C MET A 473 19.25 21.77 -13.61
N SER A 474 19.50 20.81 -14.51
CA SER A 474 20.70 20.75 -15.35
C SER A 474 20.81 21.97 -16.29
N GLU A 475 19.71 22.35 -16.94
CA GLU A 475 19.64 23.53 -17.80
C GLU A 475 19.92 24.81 -17.00
N LYS A 476 19.24 25.00 -15.86
CA LYS A 476 19.38 26.20 -15.03
C LYS A 476 20.78 26.34 -14.42
N LEU A 477 21.37 25.25 -13.96
CA LEU A 477 22.75 25.24 -13.47
C LEU A 477 23.75 25.54 -14.59
N SER A 478 23.55 24.99 -15.79
CA SER A 478 24.42 25.24 -16.95
C SER A 478 24.37 26.70 -17.40
N LEU A 479 23.19 27.32 -17.36
CA LEU A 479 23.03 28.76 -17.63
C LEU A 479 23.71 29.61 -16.55
N ALA A 480 23.58 29.24 -15.28
CA ALA A 480 24.22 29.93 -14.17
C ALA A 480 25.75 29.86 -14.23
N LEU A 481 26.34 28.71 -14.61
CA LEU A 481 27.79 28.58 -14.78
C LEU A 481 28.36 29.53 -15.85
N LYS A 482 27.55 29.86 -16.88
CA LYS A 482 27.92 30.80 -17.94
C LYS A 482 27.67 32.26 -17.57
N ASN A 483 26.97 32.51 -16.47
CA ASN A 483 26.60 33.85 -16.05
C ASN A 483 27.76 34.52 -15.30
N THR A 484 28.35 35.56 -15.90
CA THR A 484 29.45 36.34 -15.32
C THR A 484 29.02 37.33 -14.25
N THR A 485 27.71 37.48 -14.00
CA THR A 485 27.15 38.44 -13.03
C THR A 485 26.91 37.85 -11.64
N LEU A 486 27.10 36.53 -11.45
CA LEU A 486 26.95 35.88 -10.16
C LEU A 486 28.12 36.20 -9.22
N SER A 487 27.86 36.20 -7.91
CA SER A 487 28.92 36.33 -6.91
C SER A 487 29.85 35.11 -6.93
N THR A 488 31.11 35.26 -6.49
CA THR A 488 32.07 34.15 -6.44
C THR A 488 31.59 32.99 -5.55
N ASP A 489 30.89 33.31 -4.44
CA ASP A 489 30.31 32.31 -3.54
C ASP A 489 29.16 31.54 -4.20
N ASP A 490 28.27 32.25 -4.92
CA ASP A 490 27.20 31.62 -5.68
C ASP A 490 27.72 30.76 -6.82
N GLN A 491 28.74 31.22 -7.55
CA GLN A 491 29.42 30.46 -8.60
C GLN A 491 29.98 29.15 -8.05
N LYS A 492 30.58 29.19 -6.85
CA LYS A 492 31.11 28.01 -6.17
C LYS A 492 30.00 27.02 -5.81
N LYS A 493 28.91 27.48 -5.21
CA LYS A 493 27.74 26.65 -4.88
C LYS A 493 27.11 26.00 -6.10
N VAL A 494 26.96 26.75 -7.21
CA VAL A 494 26.47 26.23 -8.48
C VAL A 494 27.38 25.09 -8.97
N THR A 495 28.69 25.29 -8.91
CA THR A 495 29.68 24.27 -9.33
C THR A 495 29.61 23.02 -8.45
N GLU A 496 29.50 23.18 -7.13
CA GLU A 496 29.35 22.07 -6.18
C GLU A 496 28.09 21.24 -6.47
N VAL A 497 26.95 21.88 -6.67
CA VAL A 497 25.70 21.18 -7.00
C VAL A 497 25.77 20.50 -8.36
N MET A 498 26.40 21.12 -9.36
CA MET A 498 26.60 20.50 -10.68
C MET A 498 27.44 19.21 -10.59
N ASN A 499 28.48 19.22 -9.75
CA ASN A 499 29.32 18.05 -9.50
C ASN A 499 28.59 16.90 -8.79
N ILE A 500 27.45 17.17 -8.12
CA ILE A 500 26.58 16.15 -7.54
C ILE A 500 25.54 15.67 -8.58
N LEU A 501 25.01 16.58 -9.38
CA LEU A 501 23.95 16.30 -10.36
C LEU A 501 24.44 15.39 -11.49
N GLU A 502 25.62 15.63 -12.05
CA GLU A 502 26.12 14.84 -13.18
C GLU A 502 26.32 13.34 -12.84
N PRO A 503 26.98 12.96 -11.72
CA PRO A 503 27.01 11.57 -11.28
C PRO A 503 25.62 10.99 -11.02
N TYR A 504 24.68 11.78 -10.49
CA TYR A 504 23.31 11.32 -10.26
C TYR A 504 22.60 11.02 -11.59
N LYS A 505 22.71 11.88 -12.61
CA LYS A 505 22.14 11.64 -13.94
C LYS A 505 22.71 10.38 -14.59
N LEU A 506 23.99 10.11 -14.40
CA LEU A 506 24.61 8.86 -14.84
C LEU A 506 24.03 7.63 -14.11
N TYR A 507 23.84 7.74 -12.79
CA TYR A 507 23.16 6.72 -11.99
C TYR A 507 21.74 6.45 -12.51
N VAL A 508 20.94 7.50 -12.74
CA VAL A 508 19.58 7.39 -13.27
C VAL A 508 19.57 6.72 -14.64
N SER A 509 20.49 7.10 -15.53
CA SER A 509 20.62 6.50 -16.87
C SER A 509 20.90 4.99 -16.80
N ASN A 510 21.79 4.57 -15.89
CA ASN A 510 22.08 3.15 -15.67
C ASN A 510 20.90 2.41 -15.04
N LEU A 511 20.22 3.05 -14.09
CA LEU A 511 19.04 2.49 -13.43
C LEU A 511 17.91 2.24 -14.43
N MET A 512 17.62 3.21 -15.30
CA MET A 512 16.55 3.11 -16.29
C MET A 512 16.83 2.01 -17.32
N LYS A 513 18.09 1.88 -17.78
CA LYS A 513 18.51 0.75 -18.64
C LYS A 513 18.30 -0.60 -17.94
N ASN A 514 18.69 -0.72 -16.68
CA ASN A 514 18.57 -1.97 -15.93
C ASN A 514 17.11 -2.34 -15.57
N LYS A 515 16.20 -1.37 -15.59
CA LYS A 515 14.79 -1.52 -15.22
C LYS A 515 13.83 -1.32 -16.40
N GLU A 516 14.31 -1.43 -17.63
CA GLU A 516 13.52 -1.25 -18.86
C GLU A 516 12.26 -2.14 -18.89
N HIS A 517 12.35 -3.37 -18.37
CA HIS A 517 11.22 -4.29 -18.20
C HIS A 517 10.10 -3.80 -17.26
N ILE A 518 10.38 -2.84 -16.37
CA ILE A 518 9.39 -2.26 -15.43
C ILE A 518 8.74 -1.00 -16.03
N PHE A 519 9.47 -0.23 -16.84
CA PHE A 519 9.03 1.10 -17.29
C PHE A 519 8.69 1.18 -18.79
N GLY A 520 9.00 0.15 -19.59
CA GLY A 520 8.68 0.01 -21.01
C GLY A 520 9.54 0.85 -21.97
N ASP A 521 9.50 0.51 -23.27
CA ASP A 521 10.32 1.06 -24.37
C ASP A 521 10.16 2.57 -24.65
N LYS A 522 9.31 3.29 -23.91
CA LYS A 522 9.07 4.72 -24.16
C LYS A 522 10.29 5.61 -23.84
N PHE A 523 11.29 5.10 -23.13
CA PHE A 523 12.41 5.90 -22.63
C PHE A 523 13.72 5.77 -23.42
N THR A 524 13.87 4.75 -24.28
CA THR A 524 15.11 4.60 -25.08
C THR A 524 15.14 5.47 -26.33
N ASN A 525 13.99 5.97 -26.80
CA ASN A 525 13.89 6.70 -28.07
C ASN A 525 14.01 8.23 -28.03
N ASP A 526 14.04 8.86 -26.85
CA ASP A 526 14.14 10.34 -26.72
C ASP A 526 15.56 10.86 -26.44
N SER A 527 16.60 10.07 -26.73
CA SER A 527 18.00 10.52 -26.65
C SER A 527 18.43 11.49 -27.76
N LYS A 528 17.53 11.88 -28.67
CA LYS A 528 17.75 13.01 -29.58
C LYS A 528 17.32 14.29 -28.88
N VAL A 529 18.31 15.04 -28.39
CA VAL A 529 18.22 16.44 -27.98
C VAL A 529 17.33 17.21 -28.96
N LYS A 530 16.05 17.38 -28.60
CA LYS A 530 15.23 18.44 -29.19
C LYS A 530 15.48 19.65 -28.32
N THR A 531 16.26 20.59 -28.85
CA THR A 531 16.23 21.98 -28.42
C THR A 531 14.79 22.46 -28.62
N VAL A 532 13.95 22.36 -27.57
CA VAL A 532 12.58 22.86 -27.62
C VAL A 532 12.67 24.38 -27.49
N GLN A 533 12.56 25.08 -28.61
CA GLN A 533 12.09 26.44 -28.59
C GLN A 533 10.66 26.43 -28.01
N TYR A 534 10.47 27.16 -26.92
CA TYR A 534 9.19 27.33 -26.25
C TYR A 534 8.20 28.06 -27.18
N SER A 535 7.40 27.30 -27.92
CA SER A 535 6.21 27.80 -28.60
C SER A 535 4.96 27.09 -28.07
N ASN A 536 3.91 27.88 -27.85
CA ASN A 536 2.61 27.44 -27.35
C ASN A 536 1.85 26.69 -28.44
N GLU A 537 2.05 25.39 -28.61
CA GLU A 537 1.13 24.58 -29.41
C GLU A 537 0.78 23.24 -28.77
N THR A 538 -0.53 23.02 -28.64
CA THR A 538 -1.19 21.83 -28.16
C THR A 538 -1.06 20.69 -29.18
N GLY A 539 -0.25 19.66 -28.89
CA GLY A 539 -0.15 18.45 -29.70
C GLY A 539 -0.37 17.17 -28.88
N ARG A 540 -1.54 16.53 -29.03
CA ARG A 540 -1.82 15.18 -28.53
C ARG A 540 -1.24 14.15 -29.50
N ASN A 541 -0.24 13.37 -29.07
CA ASN A 541 0.15 12.17 -29.79
C ASN A 541 -0.72 10.97 -29.38
N LYS A 542 -1.40 10.40 -30.38
CA LYS A 542 -2.08 9.11 -30.35
C LYS A 542 -1.05 8.06 -30.75
N ASP A 543 -0.92 7.00 -29.96
CA ASP A 543 -0.41 5.72 -30.47
C ASP A 543 -1.30 4.58 -30.00
N SER A 544 -1.77 3.81 -30.98
CA SER A 544 -2.59 2.62 -30.86
C SER A 544 -1.70 1.38 -30.83
N TRP A 545 -1.95 0.45 -29.91
CA TRP A 545 -1.36 -0.89 -29.97
C TRP A 545 -2.43 -1.98 -29.90
N THR A 546 -2.21 -2.97 -30.75
CA THR A 546 -3.07 -4.09 -31.17
C THR A 546 -3.09 -5.24 -30.17
N HIS A 547 -4.26 -5.86 -30.03
CA HIS A 547 -4.55 -7.03 -29.19
C HIS A 547 -3.70 -8.26 -29.53
N TYR A 548 -3.08 -8.87 -28.51
CA TYR A 548 -2.73 -10.29 -28.53
C TYR A 548 -3.66 -11.06 -27.59
N ASN A 549 -4.62 -11.77 -28.17
CA ASN A 549 -5.55 -12.66 -27.48
C ASN A 549 -4.84 -13.96 -27.07
N TYR A 550 -4.66 -14.20 -25.76
CA TYR A 550 -4.45 -15.54 -25.24
C TYR A 550 -5.80 -16.13 -24.83
N LYS A 551 -6.38 -16.98 -25.71
CA LYS A 551 -7.50 -17.86 -25.33
C LYS A 551 -6.95 -19.01 -24.48
N GLN A 552 -7.31 -19.06 -23.20
CA GLN A 552 -7.28 -20.33 -22.44
C GLN A 552 -8.69 -20.88 -22.33
N ALA A 553 -8.85 -22.13 -22.75
CA ALA A 553 -10.10 -22.88 -22.66
C ALA A 553 -10.44 -23.15 -21.19
N VAL A 554 -11.54 -22.56 -20.72
CA VAL A 554 -12.13 -22.86 -19.42
C VAL A 554 -13.12 -24.01 -19.62
N ASN A 555 -12.78 -25.21 -19.17
CA ASN A 555 -13.75 -26.29 -19.07
C ASN A 555 -14.70 -25.99 -17.90
N SER A 556 -15.98 -25.78 -18.21
CA SER A 556 -17.05 -25.57 -17.24
C SER A 556 -17.29 -26.85 -16.43
N VAL A 557 -16.99 -26.83 -15.13
CA VAL A 557 -17.42 -27.87 -14.19
C VAL A 557 -18.85 -27.55 -13.74
N LYS A 558 -19.80 -28.40 -14.12
CA LYS A 558 -21.17 -28.37 -13.59
C LYS A 558 -21.13 -28.84 -12.13
N ASN A 559 -21.36 -27.94 -11.18
CA ASN A 559 -21.63 -28.33 -9.80
C ASN A 559 -23.06 -28.83 -9.68
N LYS A 560 -23.23 -30.05 -9.14
CA LYS A 560 -24.51 -30.57 -8.65
C LYS A 560 -24.65 -30.18 -7.18
N GLU A 561 -25.88 -29.78 -6.84
CA GLU A 561 -26.49 -29.65 -5.50
C GLU A 561 -26.09 -28.43 -4.66
N GLU A 562 -26.99 -27.43 -4.69
CA GLU A 562 -27.04 -26.23 -3.84
C GLU A 562 -27.49 -26.61 -2.42
N GLY A 563 -26.54 -26.73 -1.50
CA GLY A 563 -26.80 -26.71 -0.06
C GLY A 563 -26.48 -25.32 0.52
N ASN A 564 -27.46 -24.65 1.12
CA ASN A 564 -27.27 -23.38 1.82
C ASN A 564 -26.48 -23.60 3.12
N TRP A 565 -25.20 -23.24 3.14
CA TRP A 565 -24.30 -23.46 4.28
C TRP A 565 -24.67 -22.67 5.54
N ARG A 566 -25.58 -21.68 5.45
CA ARG A 566 -26.07 -20.90 6.61
C ARG A 566 -26.83 -21.74 7.65
N THR A 567 -27.13 -23.01 7.38
CA THR A 567 -27.81 -23.92 8.31
C THR A 567 -26.90 -24.98 8.95
N LEU A 568 -25.60 -25.01 8.63
CA LEU A 568 -24.67 -25.93 9.26
C LEU A 568 -24.24 -25.36 10.63
N LYS A 569 -24.70 -26.00 11.71
CA LYS A 569 -24.27 -25.67 13.07
C LYS A 569 -22.75 -25.87 13.19
N PRO A 570 -22.03 -24.97 13.89
CA PRO A 570 -20.62 -25.18 14.19
C PRO A 570 -20.46 -26.45 15.02
N ASP A 571 -19.46 -27.28 14.69
CA ASP A 571 -19.06 -28.41 15.54
C ASP A 571 -18.62 -27.86 16.89
N SER A 572 -19.49 -27.95 17.90
CA SER A 572 -19.25 -27.46 19.26
C SER A 572 -18.36 -28.38 20.10
N THR A 573 -17.79 -29.43 19.51
CA THR A 573 -16.94 -30.39 20.21
C THR A 573 -15.82 -30.90 19.27
N PRO A 574 -14.57 -30.45 19.43
CA PRO A 574 -13.45 -31.09 18.74
C PRO A 574 -13.29 -32.51 19.31
N LYS A 575 -13.42 -33.53 18.45
CA LYS A 575 -13.04 -34.91 18.82
C LYS A 575 -11.54 -34.93 19.09
N THR A 576 -11.15 -34.96 20.35
CA THR A 576 -9.77 -34.96 20.87
C THR A 576 -9.01 -36.28 20.64
N THR A 577 -9.51 -37.20 19.81
CA THR A 577 -8.92 -38.52 19.64
C THR A 577 -8.69 -38.87 18.18
N ILE A 578 -7.71 -38.24 17.52
CA ILE A 578 -6.99 -38.85 16.38
C ILE A 578 -5.50 -38.46 16.46
N PHE A 579 -4.88 -38.71 17.62
CA PHE A 579 -3.44 -38.97 17.69
C PHE A 579 -3.23 -40.47 17.51
N MET A 580 -3.33 -40.94 16.28
CA MET A 580 -2.81 -42.24 15.87
C MET A 580 -2.07 -42.01 14.56
N ARG A 581 -0.74 -42.10 14.61
CA ARG A 581 0.13 -42.18 13.43
C ARG A 581 -0.35 -43.34 12.57
N ASN A 582 -0.94 -43.06 11.42
CA ASN A 582 -1.03 -44.08 10.38
C ASN A 582 0.25 -44.03 9.55
N ASN A 583 0.89 -45.21 9.51
CA ASN A 583 2.21 -45.49 8.98
C ASN A 583 2.38 -45.08 7.51
N GLN A 584 3.63 -44.74 7.20
CA GLN A 584 4.17 -44.51 5.87
C GLN A 584 4.09 -45.79 5.02
N THR A 585 3.03 -45.95 4.23
CA THR A 585 3.07 -46.78 3.01
C THR A 585 1.84 -46.47 2.15
N GLN A 586 1.93 -45.42 1.33
CA GLN A 586 1.29 -45.30 0.01
C GLN A 586 1.55 -43.91 -0.57
N ILE A 587 2.82 -43.62 -0.88
CA ILE A 587 3.17 -42.55 -1.82
C ILE A 587 3.09 -43.18 -3.21
N LYS A 588 1.97 -42.99 -3.93
CA LYS A 588 1.96 -43.15 -5.38
C LYS A 588 2.77 -42.00 -5.97
N LYS A 589 3.84 -42.35 -6.70
CA LYS A 589 4.76 -41.42 -7.36
C LYS A 589 4.02 -40.44 -8.29
N PRO A 590 4.50 -39.20 -8.46
CA PRO A 590 3.98 -38.27 -9.46
C PRO A 590 4.27 -38.78 -10.89
N TRP A 591 3.25 -38.65 -11.74
CA TRP A 591 3.33 -38.82 -13.19
C TRP A 591 4.35 -37.83 -13.79
N TYR A 592 5.48 -38.35 -14.27
CA TYR A 592 6.33 -37.66 -15.26
C TYR A 592 5.99 -38.21 -16.64
N GLY A 593 5.88 -37.29 -17.60
CA GLY A 593 5.36 -37.54 -18.94
C GLY A 593 6.15 -38.58 -19.75
N ASN A 594 5.39 -39.32 -20.56
CA ASN A 594 5.91 -40.16 -21.63
C ASN A 594 6.73 -39.34 -22.63
N GLN A 595 8.04 -39.52 -22.59
CA GLN A 595 8.90 -39.47 -23.77
C GLN A 595 9.52 -40.86 -23.93
N GLU A 596 8.91 -41.67 -24.78
CA GLU A 596 9.47 -42.90 -25.33
C GLU A 596 8.91 -42.97 -26.76
N LYS A 597 9.61 -43.36 -27.81
CA LYS A 597 10.92 -43.99 -28.00
C LYS A 597 11.19 -43.92 -29.50
N SER A 598 12.45 -43.89 -29.91
CA SER A 598 12.84 -44.41 -31.22
C SER A 598 13.95 -45.43 -31.04
N TYR A 599 13.79 -46.55 -31.76
CA TYR A 599 14.73 -47.64 -32.00
C TYR A 599 15.07 -48.56 -30.80
N GLU A 600 14.57 -49.80 -30.81
CA GLU A 600 15.22 -50.85 -31.61
C GLU A 600 14.34 -52.09 -31.86
N PHE A 601 14.57 -52.60 -33.07
CA PHE A 601 14.06 -53.76 -33.76
C PHE A 601 14.46 -55.09 -33.12
N ARG A 602 13.54 -56.08 -33.06
CA ARG A 602 13.60 -57.40 -33.76
C ARG A 602 12.54 -58.37 -33.19
N LYS A 603 11.58 -58.77 -34.05
CA LYS A 603 11.40 -60.12 -34.68
C LYS A 603 11.11 -61.22 -33.65
N LYS A 604 10.12 -62.11 -33.76
CA LYS A 604 9.44 -62.83 -34.86
C LYS A 604 8.42 -63.70 -34.07
N ILE A 605 7.15 -63.92 -34.41
CA ILE A 605 6.47 -64.45 -35.60
C ILE A 605 5.05 -63.86 -35.57
#